data_AF-A0ABD5B4Q4-F1
#
_entry.id   AF-A0ABD5B4Q4-F1
#
_cell.length_a   1.000
_cell.length_b   1.000
_cell.length_c   1.000
_cell.angle_alpha   90.00
_cell.angle_beta   90.00
_cell.angle_gamma   90.00
#
_symmetry.space_group_name_H-M   'P 1'
#
loop_
_entity.id
_entity.type
_entity.pdbx_description
1 polymer ?
#
loop_
_entity_poly.entity_id
_entity_poly.type
_entity_poly.pdbx_seq_one_letter_code
_entity_poly.pdbx_strand_id
1 'polypeptide(L)'
;MEGKAKEAMLNFLKQNHWTDYVLYVESQKPISKELIIYWLDSVGIVISVMVDMSFNHSIYYDYTLTVNSFTYFSNETYKSRQEATEAAIKKAVEIYNEKYKES
;
A
#
# COMPACT_ATOMS: atom_id res chain seq x y z
N MET A 1 -7.32 0.20 6.48
CA MET A 1 -6.50 1.43 6.49
C MET A 1 -6.94 2.29 7.65
N GLU A 2 -6.01 2.94 8.34
CA GLU A 2 -6.25 3.67 9.58
C GLU A 2 -5.38 4.93 9.66
N GLY A 3 -5.66 5.80 10.62
CA GLY A 3 -4.88 7.02 10.87
C GLY A 3 -4.92 8.05 9.75
N LYS A 4 -3.85 8.87 9.67
CA LYS A 4 -3.68 9.94 8.69
C LYS A 4 -3.71 9.45 7.25
N ALA A 5 -3.27 8.21 7.00
CA ALA A 5 -3.36 7.55 5.70
C ALA A 5 -4.82 7.44 5.23
N LYS A 6 -5.73 7.02 6.13
CA LYS A 6 -7.17 6.93 5.81
C LYS A 6 -7.76 8.30 5.48
N GLU A 7 -7.43 9.33 6.27
CA GLU A 7 -7.92 10.70 6.06
C GLU A 7 -7.43 11.28 4.73
N ALA A 8 -6.13 11.15 4.46
CA ALA A 8 -5.53 11.63 3.22
C ALA A 8 -6.06 10.91 1.99
N MET A 9 -6.23 9.59 2.07
CA MET A 9 -6.84 8.81 0.99
C MET A 9 -8.28 9.27 0.73
N LEU A 10 -9.11 9.47 1.77
CA LEU A 10 -10.47 9.98 1.60
C LEU A 10 -10.50 11.35 0.91
N ASN A 11 -9.59 12.24 1.28
CA ASN A 11 -9.45 13.55 0.63
C ASN A 11 -9.02 13.40 -0.83
N PHE A 12 -8.08 12.51 -1.13
CA PHE A 12 -7.66 12.19 -2.49
C PHE A 12 -8.84 11.71 -3.35
N LEU A 13 -9.68 10.81 -2.83
CA LEU A 13 -10.87 10.31 -3.53
C LEU A 13 -11.88 11.43 -3.82
N LYS A 14 -12.11 12.32 -2.84
CA LYS A 14 -12.99 13.50 -2.99
C LYS A 14 -12.49 14.43 -4.09
N GLN A 15 -11.18 14.67 -4.14
CA GLN A 15 -10.55 15.56 -5.13
C GLN A 15 -10.52 14.98 -6.54
N ASN A 16 -10.45 13.66 -6.69
CA ASN A 16 -10.42 12.98 -8.00
C ASN A 16 -11.82 12.61 -8.53
N HIS A 17 -12.89 13.20 -7.97
CA HIS A 17 -14.29 12.98 -8.37
C HIS A 17 -14.76 11.52 -8.36
N TRP A 18 -14.16 10.69 -7.51
CA TRP A 18 -14.64 9.32 -7.28
C TRP A 18 -15.68 9.32 -6.16
N THR A 19 -16.75 10.09 -6.37
CA THR A 19 -17.80 10.37 -5.37
C THR A 19 -18.47 9.09 -4.86
N ASP A 20 -18.69 8.12 -5.75
CA ASP A 20 -19.19 6.79 -5.38
C ASP A 20 -18.20 6.00 -4.52
N TYR A 21 -16.89 6.21 -4.71
CA TYR A 21 -15.86 5.59 -3.89
C TYR A 21 -15.75 6.24 -2.52
N VAL A 22 -15.94 7.55 -2.40
CA VAL A 22 -15.99 8.22 -1.09
C VAL A 22 -17.10 7.59 -0.24
N LEU A 23 -18.28 7.41 -0.81
CA LEU A 23 -19.40 6.71 -0.16
C LEU A 23 -19.06 5.24 0.12
N TYR A 24 -18.35 4.56 -0.78
CA TYR A 24 -17.90 3.17 -0.57
C TYR A 24 -16.92 3.04 0.61
N VAL A 25 -15.93 3.93 0.71
CA VAL A 25 -14.95 3.95 1.82
C VAL A 25 -15.60 4.34 3.14
N GLU A 26 -16.50 5.32 3.12
CA GLU A 26 -17.29 5.73 4.28
C GLU A 26 -18.28 4.64 4.71
N SER A 27 -18.80 3.83 3.78
CA SER A 27 -19.68 2.68 4.03
C SER A 27 -18.98 1.44 4.62
N GLN A 28 -17.72 1.55 5.01
CA GLN A 28 -16.87 0.47 5.56
C GLN A 28 -16.64 -0.73 4.64
N LYS A 29 -16.92 -0.61 3.33
CA LYS A 29 -16.56 -1.67 2.40
C LYS A 29 -15.05 -1.68 2.15
N PRO A 30 -14.43 -2.86 1.98
CA PRO A 30 -12.99 -2.97 1.81
C PRO A 30 -12.57 -2.32 0.50
N ILE A 31 -11.75 -1.26 0.59
CA ILE A 31 -11.23 -0.55 -0.58
C ILE A 31 -10.38 -1.51 -1.42
N SER A 32 -10.50 -1.44 -2.75
CA SER A 32 -9.70 -2.25 -3.65
C SER A 32 -8.20 -1.93 -3.51
N LYS A 33 -7.36 -2.95 -3.66
CA LYS A 33 -5.90 -2.82 -3.45
C LYS A 33 -5.28 -1.93 -4.52
N GLU A 34 -5.78 -2.02 -5.73
CA GLU A 34 -5.38 -1.21 -6.89
C GLU A 34 -5.57 0.27 -6.60
N LEU A 35 -6.68 0.62 -5.95
CA LEU A 35 -6.98 1.99 -5.55
C LEU A 35 -6.04 2.49 -4.44
N ILE A 36 -5.74 1.63 -3.47
CA ILE A 36 -4.79 1.95 -2.40
C ILE A 36 -3.40 2.18 -2.99
N ILE A 37 -2.95 1.33 -3.91
CA ILE A 37 -1.66 1.47 -4.59
C ILE A 37 -1.60 2.77 -5.39
N TYR A 38 -2.65 3.07 -6.17
CA TYR A 38 -2.73 4.32 -6.94
C TYR A 38 -2.62 5.57 -6.05
N TRP A 39 -3.29 5.55 -4.90
CA TRP A 39 -3.14 6.63 -3.93
C TRP A 39 -1.72 6.68 -3.34
N LEU A 40 -1.12 5.54 -2.97
CA LEU A 40 0.24 5.48 -2.42
C LEU A 40 1.29 6.04 -3.41
N ASP A 41 1.15 5.72 -4.70
CA ASP A 41 1.99 6.28 -5.75
C ASP A 41 1.86 7.81 -5.82
N SER A 42 0.64 8.35 -5.68
CA SER A 42 0.39 9.80 -5.69
C SER A 42 1.05 10.54 -4.53
N VAL A 43 1.34 9.85 -3.42
CA VAL A 43 2.02 10.42 -2.24
C VAL A 43 3.50 10.03 -2.17
N GLY A 44 4.04 9.46 -3.25
CA GLY A 44 5.46 9.14 -3.40
C GLY A 44 5.91 7.88 -2.64
N ILE A 45 5.00 6.96 -2.35
CA ILE A 45 5.30 5.64 -1.78
C ILE A 45 5.01 4.57 -2.83
N VAL A 46 6.05 4.11 -3.52
CA VAL A 46 5.89 3.15 -4.63
C VAL A 46 6.08 1.72 -4.11
N ILE A 47 5.10 0.85 -4.38
CA ILE A 47 5.15 -0.58 -4.05
C ILE A 47 5.65 -1.37 -5.27
N SER A 48 6.64 -2.23 -5.05
CA SER A 48 7.05 -3.25 -6.03
C SER A 48 7.01 -4.62 -5.38
N VAL A 49 6.31 -5.58 -6.01
CA VAL A 49 6.27 -6.98 -5.57
C VAL A 49 7.09 -7.81 -6.54
N MET A 50 8.08 -8.51 -6.01
CA MET A 50 9.03 -9.31 -6.76
C MET A 50 8.71 -10.79 -6.56
N VAL A 51 9.01 -11.59 -7.57
CA VAL A 51 8.98 -13.04 -7.47
C VAL A 51 10.40 -13.50 -7.22
N ASP A 52 10.63 -14.19 -6.11
CA ASP A 52 11.87 -14.91 -5.87
C ASP A 52 11.67 -16.39 -6.27
N MET A 53 12.54 -16.85 -7.16
CA MET A 53 12.63 -18.23 -7.62
C MET A 53 13.95 -18.87 -7.16
N SER A 54 14.51 -18.40 -6.05
CA SER A 54 15.75 -18.93 -5.50
C SER A 54 15.56 -20.30 -4.82
N PHE A 55 16.61 -21.12 -4.95
CA PHE A 55 16.83 -22.48 -4.43
C PHE A 55 15.59 -23.34 -4.11
N ASN A 56 15.49 -24.47 -4.83
CA ASN A 56 14.53 -25.57 -4.63
C ASN A 56 13.21 -25.49 -5.43
N HIS A 57 13.15 -24.72 -6.52
CA HIS A 57 11.98 -24.60 -7.42
C HIS A 57 10.68 -24.14 -6.74
N SER A 58 10.79 -23.57 -5.54
CA SER A 58 9.65 -22.97 -4.84
C SER A 58 9.50 -21.52 -5.28
N ILE A 59 8.26 -21.08 -5.47
CA ILE A 59 7.94 -19.70 -5.85
C ILE A 59 7.61 -18.93 -4.58
N TYR A 60 8.39 -17.91 -4.29
CA TYR A 60 8.16 -16.98 -3.20
C TYR A 60 7.96 -15.56 -3.73
N TYR A 61 7.35 -14.71 -2.91
CA TYR A 61 7.09 -13.33 -3.25
C TYR A 61 7.67 -12.44 -2.17
N ASP A 62 8.32 -11.36 -2.58
CA ASP A 62 8.87 -10.32 -1.71
C ASP A 62 8.34 -8.96 -2.15
N TYR A 63 8.53 -7.94 -1.32
CA TYR A 63 8.21 -6.57 -1.73
C TYR A 63 9.33 -5.60 -1.40
N THR A 64 9.36 -4.52 -2.17
CA THR A 64 10.10 -3.31 -1.84
C THR A 64 9.18 -2.10 -1.83
N LEU A 65 9.48 -1.15 -0.95
CA LEU A 65 8.82 0.15 -0.91
C LEU A 65 9.85 1.23 -1.20
N THR A 66 9.59 2.12 -2.15
CA THR A 66 10.46 3.27 -2.41
C THR A 66 9.78 4.55 -1.94
N VAL A 67 10.42 5.28 -1.03
CA VAL A 67 9.92 6.52 -0.42
C VAL A 67 11.03 7.56 -0.41
N ASN A 68 10.85 8.69 -1.10
CA ASN A 68 11.80 9.81 -1.09
C ASN A 68 13.28 9.39 -1.33
N SER A 69 13.53 8.43 -2.22
CA SER A 69 14.86 7.84 -2.53
C SER A 69 15.38 6.76 -1.56
N PHE A 70 14.63 6.40 -0.53
CA PHE A 70 14.94 5.25 0.34
C PHE A 70 14.13 4.03 -0.09
N THR A 71 14.79 2.87 -0.17
CA THR A 71 14.15 1.59 -0.45
C THR A 71 14.09 0.74 0.80
N TYR A 72 12.89 0.35 1.19
CA TYR A 72 12.62 -0.65 2.23
C TYR A 72 12.43 -2.01 1.57
N PHE A 73 13.03 -3.04 2.14
CA PHE A 73 12.90 -4.42 1.70
C PHE A 73 11.96 -5.18 2.63
N SER A 74 11.25 -6.19 2.13
CA SER A 74 10.52 -7.13 2.96
C SER A 74 11.49 -7.87 3.90
N ASN A 75 11.06 -8.10 5.14
CA ASN A 75 11.82 -8.87 6.12
C ASN A 75 11.53 -10.38 6.04
N GLU A 76 10.54 -10.76 5.23
CA GLU A 76 10.04 -12.12 5.08
C GLU A 76 9.55 -12.34 3.65
N THR A 77 9.50 -13.62 3.24
CA THR A 77 8.98 -14.07 1.95
C THR A 77 7.55 -14.59 2.09
N TYR A 78 6.70 -14.29 1.11
CA TYR A 78 5.28 -14.67 1.08
C TYR A 78 5.01 -15.80 0.08
N LYS A 79 3.92 -16.56 0.28
CA LYS A 79 3.56 -17.70 -0.58
C LYS A 79 2.77 -17.29 -1.82
N SER A 80 2.21 -16.08 -1.81
CA SER A 80 1.47 -15.55 -2.95
C SER A 80 1.74 -14.07 -3.18
N ARG A 81 1.57 -13.64 -4.42
CA ARG A 81 1.60 -12.22 -4.79
C ARG A 81 0.60 -11.41 -3.98
N GLN A 82 -0.57 -11.98 -3.68
CA GLN A 82 -1.61 -11.32 -2.92
C GLN A 82 -1.16 -11.03 -1.48
N GLU A 83 -0.60 -12.02 -0.79
CA GLU A 83 -0.07 -11.85 0.57
C GLU A 83 1.04 -10.80 0.61
N ALA A 84 2.00 -10.86 -0.33
CA ALA A 84 3.06 -9.85 -0.44
C ALA A 84 2.51 -8.44 -0.68
N THR A 85 1.47 -8.31 -1.52
CA THR A 85 0.81 -7.02 -1.79
C THR A 85 0.11 -6.48 -0.54
N GLU A 86 -0.60 -7.33 0.20
CA GLU A 86 -1.28 -6.94 1.44
C GLU A 86 -0.28 -6.47 2.51
N ALA A 87 0.83 -7.19 2.66
CA ALA A 87 1.91 -6.81 3.57
C ALA A 87 2.60 -5.50 3.15
N ALA A 88 2.87 -5.33 1.85
CA ALA A 88 3.46 -4.10 1.30
C ALA A 88 2.55 -2.88 1.55
N ILE A 89 1.25 -3.02 1.29
CA ILE A 89 0.26 -1.96 1.57
C ILE A 89 0.24 -1.62 3.06
N LYS A 90 0.23 -2.63 3.93
CA LYS A 90 0.24 -2.40 5.39
C LYS A 90 1.48 -1.60 5.79
N LYS A 91 2.66 -2.00 5.32
CA LYS A 91 3.91 -1.31 5.66
C LYS A 91 3.99 0.11 5.07
N ALA A 92 3.49 0.31 3.85
CA ALA A 92 3.39 1.62 3.23
C ALA A 92 2.48 2.57 4.03
N VAL A 93 1.34 2.07 4.51
CA VAL A 93 0.41 2.81 5.37
C VAL A 93 1.04 3.17 6.71
N GLU A 94 1.80 2.25 7.32
CA GLU A 94 2.58 2.53 8.54
C GLU A 94 3.58 3.68 8.31
N ILE A 95 4.38 3.61 7.25
CA ILE A 95 5.36 4.66 6.90
C ILE A 95 4.68 6.01 6.69
N TYR A 96 3.54 6.02 5.98
CA TYR A 96 2.77 7.25 5.79
C TYR A 96 2.30 7.82 7.13
N ASN A 97 1.68 6.98 7.97
CA ASN A 97 1.17 7.41 9.27
C ASN A 97 2.28 7.94 10.19
N GLU A 98 3.45 7.31 10.20
CA GLU A 98 4.61 7.76 10.96
C GLU A 98 5.11 9.13 10.46
N LYS A 99 5.20 9.32 9.13
CA LYS A 99 5.63 10.58 8.51
C LYS A 99 4.73 11.77 8.88
N TYR A 100 3.43 11.55 9.10
CA TYR A 100 2.45 12.60 9.37
C TYR A 100 1.83 12.53 10.78
N LYS A 101 2.47 11.81 11.71
CA LYS A 101 1.96 11.60 13.08
C LYS A 101 1.83 12.90 13.89
N GLU A 102 2.64 13.91 13.57
CA GLU A 102 2.70 15.21 14.25
C GLU A 102 2.00 16.34 13.47
N SER A 103 1.30 16.01 12.38
CA SER A 103 0.63 16.97 11.47
C SER A 103 -0.85 17.20 11.80
#